data_AF-A0A286NYL0-F1
#
_entry.id   AF-A0A286NYL0-F1
#
_cell.length_a   1.000
_cell.length_b   1.000
_cell.length_c   1.000
_cell.angle_alpha   90.00
_cell.angle_beta   90.00
_cell.angle_gamma   90.00
#
_symmetry.space_group_name_H-M   'P 1'
#
loop_
_entity.id
_entity.type
_entity.pdbx_description
1 polymer ?
#
loop_
_entity_poly.entity_id
_entity_poly.type
_entity_poly.pdbx_seq_one_letter_code
_entity_poly.pdbx_strand_id
1 'polypeptide(L)'
;MTIFICQHCGREYEGATVCASDDCPGNEIKMPVLVEVWSVDSLAECLDAVGPELHRKLWSFVPAEGESPKGKDIWHLLSEDEQRELVDAVHIEFPDDED
;
A
#
# COMPACT_ATOMS: atom_id res chain seq x y z
N MET A 1 -13.22 15.55 28.19
CA MET A 1 -13.27 15.51 26.72
C MET A 1 -11.87 15.78 26.23
N THR A 2 -11.24 14.80 25.60
CA THR A 2 -9.92 14.97 24.98
C THR A 2 -10.16 15.16 23.50
N ILE A 3 -9.74 16.30 22.97
CA ILE A 3 -9.78 16.59 21.53
C ILE A 3 -8.37 16.37 21.02
N PHE A 4 -8.22 15.44 20.08
CA PHE A 4 -6.98 15.25 19.34
C PHE A 4 -7.06 16.02 18.03
N ILE A 5 -6.08 16.88 17.79
CA ILE A 5 -5.96 17.63 16.55
C ILE A 5 -4.82 17.01 15.75
N CYS A 6 -5.14 16.48 14.59
CA CYS A 6 -4.15 15.91 13.69
C CYS A 6 -3.24 17.02 13.15
N GLN A 7 -1.95 16.97 13.46
CA GLN A 7 -0.99 18.02 13.06
C GLN A 7 -0.72 18.05 11.54
N HIS A 8 -1.14 17.00 10.84
CA HIS A 8 -0.95 16.81 9.40
C HIS A 8 -2.13 17.38 8.58
N CYS A 9 -3.38 17.01 8.89
CA CYS A 9 -4.57 17.52 8.17
C CYS A 9 -5.37 18.60 8.92
N GLY A 10 -5.05 18.89 10.18
CA GLY A 10 -5.77 19.88 11.00
C GLY A 10 -7.16 19.45 11.48
N ARG A 11 -7.60 18.20 11.24
CA ARG A 11 -8.90 17.70 11.71
C ARG A 11 -8.90 17.41 13.21
N GLU A 12 -10.04 17.69 13.84
CA GLU A 12 -10.30 17.45 15.26
C GLU A 12 -11.06 16.14 15.45
N TYR A 13 -10.63 15.32 16.40
CA TYR A 13 -11.26 14.06 16.78
C TYR A 13 -11.54 14.06 18.27
N GLU A 14 -12.79 13.80 18.64
CA GLU A 14 -13.18 13.65 20.04
C GLU A 14 -12.91 12.21 20.51
N GLY A 15 -12.08 12.06 21.55
CA GLY A 15 -11.79 10.76 22.16
C GLY A 15 -10.80 9.87 21.39
N ALA A 16 -10.20 10.35 20.31
CA ALA A 16 -9.11 9.67 19.62
C ALA A 16 -7.75 10.23 20.06
N THR A 17 -6.68 9.47 19.82
CA THR A 17 -5.28 9.90 20.02
C THR A 17 -4.45 9.83 18.74
N VAL A 18 -5.09 9.45 17.63
CA VAL A 18 -4.45 9.26 16.32
C VAL A 18 -5.38 9.77 15.23
N CYS A 19 -4.78 10.21 14.12
CA CYS A 19 -5.48 10.70 12.95
C CYS A 19 -6.07 9.52 12.18
N ALA A 20 -7.40 9.43 12.12
CA ALA A 20 -8.10 8.37 11.40
C ALA A 20 -8.50 8.76 9.96
N SER A 21 -8.10 9.95 9.49
CA SER A 21 -8.40 10.38 8.13
C SER A 21 -7.37 9.85 7.13
N ASP A 22 -7.87 9.15 6.14
CA ASP A 22 -7.15 8.69 4.94
C ASP A 22 -6.49 9.83 4.16
N ASP A 23 -7.21 10.95 4.04
CA ASP A 23 -6.87 12.13 3.25
C ASP A 23 -5.98 13.11 4.04
N CYS A 24 -4.93 12.60 4.68
CA CYS A 24 -4.06 13.38 5.55
C CYS A 24 -2.71 13.65 4.87
N PRO A 25 -2.30 14.89 4.60
CA PRO A 25 -1.02 15.17 3.95
C PRO A 25 0.15 14.82 4.88
N GLY A 26 0.88 13.77 4.51
CA GLY A 26 1.79 13.02 5.40
C GLY A 26 1.50 11.51 5.41
N ASN A 27 0.34 11.10 4.88
CA ASN A 27 -0.02 9.73 4.53
C ASN A 27 0.31 9.41 3.06
N GLU A 28 1.29 10.11 2.46
CA GLU A 28 1.79 9.72 1.14
C GLU A 28 2.29 8.28 1.25
N ILE A 29 1.60 7.37 0.57
CA ILE A 29 1.91 5.94 0.67
C ILE A 29 3.27 5.76 0.02
N LYS A 30 4.29 5.59 0.86
CA LYS A 30 5.65 5.39 0.41
C LYS A 30 5.71 4.01 -0.23
N MET A 31 6.09 3.97 -1.51
CA MET A 31 6.33 2.70 -2.19
C MET A 31 7.44 1.92 -1.44
N PRO A 32 7.16 0.70 -0.96
CA PRO A 32 8.18 -0.11 -0.32
C PRO A 32 9.20 -0.57 -1.36
N VAL A 33 10.46 -0.73 -0.95
CA VAL A 33 11.56 -1.12 -1.82
C VAL A 33 11.26 -2.45 -2.53
N LEU A 34 10.60 -3.36 -1.82
CA LEU A 34 10.13 -4.63 -2.34
C LEU A 34 9.23 -4.45 -3.58
N VAL A 35 8.27 -3.51 -3.56
CA VAL A 35 7.42 -3.16 -4.71
C VAL A 35 8.21 -2.47 -5.83
N GLU A 36 9.28 -1.74 -5.50
CA GLU A 36 10.16 -1.13 -6.49
C GLU A 36 11.00 -2.18 -7.26
N VAL A 37 11.46 -3.21 -6.56
CA VAL A 37 12.40 -4.21 -7.09
C VAL A 37 11.68 -5.39 -7.72
N TRP A 38 10.58 -5.85 -7.12
CA TRP A 38 9.89 -7.09 -7.48
C TRP A 38 8.94 -6.91 -8.66
N SER A 39 8.79 -8.00 -9.40
CA SER A 39 7.83 -8.13 -10.48
C SER A 39 6.42 -8.30 -9.93
N VAL A 40 5.42 -7.88 -10.69
CA VAL A 40 4.02 -8.00 -10.28
C VAL A 40 3.59 -9.46 -10.09
N ASP A 41 4.15 -10.40 -10.85
CA ASP A 41 3.92 -11.84 -10.60
C ASP A 41 4.38 -12.25 -9.21
N SER A 42 5.57 -11.80 -8.80
CA SER A 42 6.17 -12.18 -7.52
C SER A 42 5.43 -11.51 -6.36
N LEU A 43 4.99 -10.26 -6.54
CA LEU A 43 4.11 -9.58 -5.58
C LEU A 43 2.77 -10.32 -5.46
N ALA A 44 2.17 -10.74 -6.57
CA ALA A 44 0.91 -11.48 -6.56
C ALA A 44 1.04 -12.89 -5.98
N GLU A 45 2.18 -13.57 -6.21
CA GLU A 45 2.43 -14.90 -5.67
C GLU A 45 2.80 -14.90 -4.19
N CYS A 46 3.51 -13.87 -3.70
CA CYS A 46 4.04 -13.84 -2.34
C CYS A 46 3.19 -13.03 -1.35
N LEU A 47 2.40 -12.06 -1.80
CA LEU A 47 1.56 -11.28 -0.89
C LEU A 47 0.19 -11.94 -0.75
N ASP A 48 0.07 -12.89 0.18
CA ASP A 48 -1.24 -13.53 0.50
C ASP A 48 -2.13 -12.59 1.33
N ALA A 49 -1.53 -11.61 2.02
CA ALA A 49 -2.22 -10.63 2.85
C ALA A 49 -2.96 -9.54 2.07
N VAL A 50 -2.78 -9.43 0.74
CA VAL A 50 -3.58 -8.48 -0.06
C VAL A 50 -5.02 -8.97 -0.24
N GLY A 51 -5.96 -8.03 -0.35
CA GLY A 51 -7.36 -8.35 -0.59
C GLY A 51 -7.57 -9.06 -1.94
N PRO A 52 -8.64 -9.85 -2.10
CA PRO A 52 -8.89 -10.62 -3.32
C PRO A 52 -9.09 -9.73 -4.56
N GLU A 53 -9.50 -8.48 -4.37
CA GLU A 53 -9.66 -7.49 -5.44
C GLU A 53 -8.29 -7.03 -5.96
N LEU A 54 -7.39 -6.61 -5.05
CA LEU A 54 -6.04 -6.20 -5.40
C LEU A 54 -5.22 -7.37 -5.96
N HIS A 55 -5.27 -8.54 -5.32
CA HIS A 55 -4.60 -9.75 -5.80
C HIS A 55 -4.99 -10.08 -7.25
N ARG A 56 -6.30 -10.07 -7.56
CA ARG A 56 -6.78 -10.30 -8.93
C ARG A 56 -6.28 -9.22 -9.91
N LYS A 57 -6.19 -7.97 -9.45
CA LYS A 57 -5.69 -6.86 -10.26
C LYS A 57 -4.20 -7.00 -10.57
N LEU A 58 -3.39 -7.40 -9.58
CA LEU A 58 -1.97 -7.71 -9.76
C LEU A 58 -1.80 -8.80 -10.83
N TRP A 59 -2.53 -9.91 -10.72
CA TRP A 59 -2.53 -10.97 -11.74
C TRP A 59 -2.98 -10.49 -13.13
N SER A 60 -3.81 -9.46 -13.22
CA SER A 60 -4.23 -8.88 -14.50
C SER A 60 -3.11 -8.12 -15.21
N PHE A 61 -2.06 -7.70 -14.49
CA PHE A 61 -0.89 -7.06 -15.08
C PHE A 61 0.19 -8.06 -15.50
N VAL A 62 0.09 -9.32 -15.06
CA VAL A 62 1.01 -10.40 -15.45
C VAL A 62 0.69 -10.83 -16.89
N PRO A 63 1.61 -10.64 -17.84
CA PRO A 63 1.40 -11.05 -19.21
C PRO A 63 1.42 -12.57 -19.33
N ALA A 64 0.67 -13.13 -20.30
CA ALA A 64 0.64 -14.57 -20.55
C ALA A 64 1.97 -15.12 -21.09
N GLU A 65 2.75 -14.27 -21.77
CA GLU A 65 4.10 -14.58 -22.27
C GLU A 65 4.98 -13.33 -22.13
N GLY A 66 6.20 -13.49 -21.62
CA GLY A 66 7.18 -12.40 -21.46
C GLY A 66 7.55 -12.13 -20.00
N GLU A 67 8.31 -11.05 -19.79
CA GLU A 67 8.68 -10.58 -18.45
C GLU A 67 7.56 -9.70 -17.89
N SER A 68 7.14 -9.98 -16.65
CA SER A 68 6.13 -9.17 -15.97
C SER A 68 6.67 -7.78 -15.65
N PRO A 69 5.83 -6.74 -15.66
CA PRO A 69 6.23 -5.41 -15.20
C PRO A 69 6.61 -5.45 -13.71
N LYS A 70 7.37 -4.45 -13.26
CA LYS A 70 7.66 -4.29 -11.83
C LYS A 70 6.50 -3.63 -11.11
N GLY A 71 6.42 -3.82 -9.79
CA GLY A 71 5.43 -3.15 -8.95
C GLY A 71 5.44 -1.63 -9.12
N LYS A 72 6.61 -1.01 -9.22
CA LYS A 72 6.74 0.43 -9.49
C LYS A 72 6.09 0.90 -10.80
N ASP A 73 6.08 0.06 -11.83
CA ASP A 73 5.55 0.43 -13.15
C ASP A 73 4.01 0.51 -13.11
N ILE A 74 3.38 -0.31 -12.25
CA ILE A 74 1.93 -0.31 -12.05
C ILE A 74 1.49 0.55 -10.86
N TRP A 75 2.40 1.03 -10.01
CA TRP A 75 2.07 1.77 -8.79
C TRP A 75 1.16 2.97 -9.06
N HIS A 76 1.47 3.76 -10.08
CA HIS A 76 0.66 4.91 -10.49
C HIS A 76 -0.70 4.52 -11.11
N LEU A 77 -0.92 3.24 -11.43
CA LEU A 77 -2.19 2.68 -11.90
C LEU A 77 -3.05 2.16 -10.74
N LEU A 78 -2.47 2.02 -9.55
CA LEU A 78 -3.16 1.66 -8.32
C LEU A 78 -3.73 2.92 -7.65
N SER A 79 -4.92 2.77 -7.10
CA SER A 79 -5.59 3.77 -6.27
C SER A 79 -4.86 3.88 -4.93
N GLU A 80 -5.05 4.98 -4.19
CA GLU A 80 -4.43 5.15 -2.87
C GLU A 80 -4.80 4.00 -1.91
N ASP A 81 -6.06 3.56 -1.88
CA ASP A 81 -6.46 2.40 -1.08
C ASP A 81 -5.71 1.10 -1.46
N GLU A 82 -5.51 0.87 -2.76
CA GLU A 82 -4.80 -0.30 -3.28
C GLU A 82 -3.30 -0.23 -2.98
N GLN A 83 -2.71 0.95 -3.11
CA GLN A 83 -1.32 1.19 -2.74
C GLN A 83 -1.12 0.90 -1.25
N ARG A 84 -2.03 1.39 -0.40
CA ARG A 84 -1.95 1.20 1.05
C ARG A 84 -2.08 -0.27 1.42
N GLU A 85 -3.05 -0.97 0.84
CA GLU A 85 -3.22 -2.40 1.07
C GLU A 85 -1.98 -3.19 0.63
N LEU A 86 -1.35 -2.80 -0.48
CA LEU A 86 -0.10 -3.41 -0.93
C LEU A 86 1.05 -3.18 0.07
N VAL A 87 1.19 -1.96 0.60
CA VAL A 87 2.21 -1.66 1.62
C VAL A 87 1.95 -2.43 2.90
N ASP A 88 0.71 -2.45 3.37
CA ASP A 88 0.32 -3.16 4.59
C ASP A 88 0.63 -4.66 4.45
N ALA A 89 0.26 -5.26 3.31
CA ALA A 89 0.58 -6.67 3.02
C ALA A 89 2.09 -6.93 2.97
N VAL A 90 2.87 -6.04 2.36
CA VAL A 90 4.35 -6.14 2.36
C VAL A 90 4.89 -6.06 3.78
N HIS A 91 4.38 -5.15 4.62
CA HIS A 91 4.79 -5.01 6.02
C HIS A 91 4.44 -6.24 6.87
N ILE A 92 3.29 -6.86 6.60
CA ILE A 92 2.83 -8.06 7.31
C ILE A 92 3.72 -9.25 6.96
N GLU A 93 3.98 -9.47 5.67
CA GLU A 93 4.73 -10.64 5.19
C GLU A 93 6.25 -10.44 5.32
N PHE A 94 6.72 -9.21 5.18
CA PHE A 94 8.14 -8.82 5.20
C PHE A 94 8.36 -7.63 6.16
N PRO A 95 8.25 -7.85 7.49
CA PRO A 95 8.45 -6.80 8.48
C PRO A 95 9.92 -6.32 8.59
N ASP A 96 10.86 -7.00 7.92
CA ASP A 96 12.30 -6.72 7.95
C ASP A 96 12.74 -5.76 6.82
N ASP A 97 11.86 -5.39 5.89
CA ASP A 97 12.17 -4.52 4.73
C ASP A 97 12.11 -3.01 5.07
N GLU A 98 12.25 -2.66 6.36
CA GLU A 98 12.18 -1.29 6.90
C GLU A 98 13.55 -0.57 7.06
N ASP A 99 14.61 -1.02 6.37
CA ASP A 99 15.96 -0.42 6.46
C ASP A 99 16.40 0.33 5.18
#